data_AF-A0A8J7XPA1-F1
#
_entry.id   AF-A0A8J7XPA1-F1
#
_cell.length_a   1.000
_cell.length_b   1.000
_cell.length_c   1.000
_cell.angle_alpha   90.00
_cell.angle_beta   90.00
_cell.angle_gamma   90.00
#
_symmetry.space_group_name_H-M   'P 1'
#
loop_
_entity.id
_entity.type
_entity.pdbx_description
1 polymer ?
#
loop_
_entity_poly.entity_id
_entity_poly.type
_entity_poly.pdbx_seq_one_letter_code
_entity_poly.pdbx_strand_id
1 'polypeptide(L)'
;MRAVKQETFDDFQIKNTQPCPLADFFDLDVTVVFMNEKEVREHFQNDAWFELYAKYPFSQGIMTLSRVGFNSEMNQALVYVGNQKEILSGAGYYVLLTKMNGVWIIQDKVMIWIS
;
A
#
# COMPACT_ATOMS: atom_id res chain seq x y z
N MET A 1 4.00 -7.19 -15.45
CA MET A 1 4.99 -6.10 -15.34
C MET A 1 6.29 -6.45 -16.07
N ARG A 2 6.38 -6.17 -17.39
CA ARG A 2 7.63 -6.33 -18.17
C ARG A 2 8.47 -5.05 -18.23
N ALA A 3 7.97 -3.92 -17.73
CA ALA A 3 8.57 -2.60 -17.84
C ALA A 3 9.30 -2.12 -16.57
N VAL A 4 9.32 -2.92 -15.51
CA VAL A 4 10.04 -2.58 -14.26
C VAL A 4 11.53 -2.72 -14.52
N LYS A 5 12.31 -1.66 -14.29
CA LYS A 5 13.76 -1.69 -14.32
C LYS A 5 14.27 -2.53 -13.14
N GLN A 6 15.35 -3.27 -13.34
CA GLN A 6 15.95 -4.13 -12.29
C GLN A 6 16.28 -3.33 -11.03
N GLU A 7 16.89 -2.15 -11.18
CA GLU A 7 17.21 -1.25 -10.05
C GLU A 7 15.98 -0.87 -9.20
N THR A 8 14.83 -0.62 -9.83
CA THR A 8 13.57 -0.29 -9.15
C THR A 8 13.09 -1.47 -8.30
N PHE A 9 13.21 -2.69 -8.84
CA PHE A 9 12.81 -3.90 -8.17
C PHE A 9 13.76 -4.27 -7.03
N ASP A 10 15.07 -4.14 -7.23
CA ASP A 10 16.08 -4.42 -6.21
C ASP A 10 15.91 -3.48 -5.00
N ASP A 11 15.72 -2.19 -5.25
CA ASP A 11 15.46 -1.20 -4.21
C ASP A 11 14.14 -1.47 -3.48
N PHE A 12 13.09 -1.85 -4.22
CA PHE A 12 11.82 -2.30 -3.62
C PHE A 12 12.04 -3.49 -2.67
N GLN A 13 12.75 -4.53 -3.11
CA GLN A 13 13.01 -5.71 -2.31
C GLN A 13 13.80 -5.37 -1.06
N ILE A 14 14.94 -4.68 -1.21
CA ILE A 14 15.83 -4.31 -0.11
C ILE A 14 15.07 -3.52 0.95
N LYS A 15 14.31 -2.50 0.55
CA LYS A 15 13.56 -1.65 1.48
C LYS A 15 12.48 -2.40 2.25
N ASN A 16 11.83 -3.37 1.62
CA ASN A 16 10.73 -4.12 2.22
C ASN A 16 11.16 -5.41 2.94
N THR A 17 12.47 -5.64 3.13
CA THR A 17 12.97 -6.73 4.00
C THR A 17 12.79 -6.44 5.49
N GLN A 18 12.62 -5.17 5.87
CA GLN A 18 12.49 -4.75 7.26
C GLN A 18 11.31 -3.78 7.44
N PRO A 19 10.55 -3.89 8.53
CA PRO A 19 9.52 -2.91 8.88
C PRO A 19 10.10 -1.50 9.02
N CYS A 20 9.30 -0.50 8.64
CA CYS A 20 9.65 0.91 8.79
C CYS A 20 8.40 1.67 9.25
N PRO A 21 8.51 2.61 10.21
CA PRO A 21 7.41 3.51 10.53
C PRO A 21 6.96 4.27 9.28
N LEU A 22 5.64 4.34 9.10
CA LEU A 22 5.04 5.15 8.05
C LEU A 22 4.96 6.58 8.57
N ALA A 23 5.64 7.49 7.88
CA ALA A 23 5.58 8.91 8.21
C ALA A 23 4.31 9.55 7.64
N ASP A 24 3.80 10.55 8.34
CA ASP A 24 2.60 11.29 7.96
C ASP A 24 2.91 12.34 6.88
N PHE A 25 3.02 11.88 5.64
CA PHE A 25 3.21 12.72 4.46
C PHE A 25 1.97 12.73 3.56
N PHE A 26 0.80 12.40 4.11
CA PHE A 26 -0.44 12.32 3.34
C PHE A 26 -1.06 13.71 3.21
N ASP A 27 -1.14 14.20 1.99
CA ASP A 27 -1.91 15.37 1.61
C ASP A 27 -3.26 14.89 1.05
N LEU A 28 -4.16 14.50 1.95
CA LEU A 28 -5.47 13.94 1.63
C LEU A 28 -6.56 14.66 2.43
N ASP A 29 -7.72 14.90 1.81
CA ASP A 29 -8.89 15.50 2.46
C ASP A 29 -9.62 14.53 3.43
N VAL A 30 -8.94 13.48 3.91
CA VAL A 30 -9.48 12.46 4.80
C VAL A 30 -8.56 12.21 5.98
N THR A 31 -9.14 11.83 7.12
CA THR A 31 -8.36 11.45 8.29
C THR A 31 -7.60 10.15 8.05
N VAL A 32 -6.28 10.20 8.20
CA VAL A 32 -5.40 9.03 8.17
C VAL A 32 -5.09 8.61 9.60
N VAL A 33 -5.35 7.35 9.92
CA VAL A 33 -5.01 6.74 11.22
C VAL A 33 -4.01 5.63 10.98
N PHE A 34 -2.83 5.75 11.59
CA PHE A 34 -1.84 4.67 11.57
C PHE A 34 -2.20 3.61 12.59
N MET A 35 -2.21 2.36 12.15
CA MET A 35 -2.37 1.20 13.02
C MET A 35 -1.03 0.48 13.12
N ASN A 36 -0.72 -0.03 14.31
CA ASN A 36 0.44 -0.88 14.48
C ASN A 36 0.13 -2.30 13.98
N GLU A 37 1.18 -3.07 13.71
CA GLU A 37 1.06 -4.41 13.13
C GLU A 37 0.30 -5.39 14.04
N LYS A 38 0.32 -5.17 15.37
CA LYS A 38 -0.41 -6.00 16.33
C LYS A 38 -1.92 -5.75 16.21
N GLU A 39 -2.35 -4.50 16.18
CA GLU A 39 -3.76 -4.13 15.96
C GLU A 39 -4.27 -4.73 14.65
N VAL A 40 -3.50 -4.60 13.57
CA VAL A 40 -3.87 -5.16 12.26
C VAL A 40 -4.02 -6.68 12.31
N ARG A 41 -3.11 -7.41 12.97
CA ARG A 41 -3.21 -8.87 13.13
C ARG A 41 -4.40 -9.32 13.94
N GLU A 42 -4.73 -8.58 15.00
CA GLU A 42 -5.92 -8.83 15.83
C GLU A 42 -7.20 -8.58 15.01
N HIS A 43 -7.18 -7.56 14.13
CA HIS A 43 -8.32 -7.20 13.27
C HIS A 43 -8.58 -8.12 12.06
N PHE A 44 -7.68 -9.05 11.75
CA PHE A 44 -7.88 -10.03 10.66
C PHE A 44 -8.61 -11.32 11.08
N GLN A 45 -9.17 -11.37 12.29
CA GLN A 45 -10.07 -12.45 12.73
C GLN A 45 -11.54 -12.07 12.49
N ASN A 46 -12.42 -13.06 12.30
CA ASN A 46 -13.78 -12.84 11.77
C ASN A 46 -14.60 -11.74 12.46
N ASP A 47 -14.54 -11.65 13.80
CA ASP A 47 -15.34 -10.68 14.56
C ASP A 47 -14.72 -9.27 14.61
N ALA A 48 -13.49 -9.12 14.13
CA ALA A 48 -12.69 -7.94 14.41
C ALA A 48 -12.92 -6.78 13.41
N TRP A 49 -13.61 -7.02 12.29
CA TRP A 49 -14.15 -5.98 11.42
C TRP A 49 -15.27 -5.18 12.09
N PHE A 50 -16.13 -5.84 12.88
CA PHE A 50 -17.16 -5.16 13.65
C PHE A 50 -16.53 -4.18 14.66
N GLU A 51 -15.49 -4.61 15.36
CA GLU A 51 -14.76 -3.75 16.29
C GLU A 51 -14.05 -2.59 15.58
N LEU A 52 -13.45 -2.85 14.41
CA LEU A 52 -12.82 -1.81 13.59
C LEU A 52 -13.84 -0.72 13.24
N TYR A 53 -15.02 -1.09 12.74
CA TYR A 53 -16.05 -0.12 12.36
C TYR A 53 -16.78 0.49 13.56
N ALA A 54 -16.84 -0.20 14.70
CA ALA A 54 -17.30 0.42 15.95
C ALA A 54 -16.35 1.53 16.40
N LYS A 55 -15.03 1.34 16.24
CA LYS A 55 -14.00 2.33 16.58
C LYS A 55 -13.86 3.42 15.52
N TYR A 56 -13.98 3.07 14.24
CA TYR A 56 -13.81 3.96 13.08
C TYR A 56 -14.99 3.84 12.10
N PRO A 57 -16.18 4.35 12.46
CA PRO A 57 -17.44 4.09 11.75
C PRO A 57 -17.51 4.63 10.32
N PHE A 58 -16.66 5.60 9.98
CA PHE A 58 -16.57 6.19 8.63
C PHE A 58 -15.32 5.74 7.86
N SER A 59 -14.59 4.76 8.38
CA SER A 59 -13.42 4.22 7.69
C SER A 59 -13.83 3.59 6.37
N GLN A 60 -13.00 3.78 5.33
CA GLN A 60 -13.17 3.07 4.07
C GLN A 60 -12.73 1.58 4.16
N GLY A 61 -12.11 1.19 5.27
CA GLY A 61 -11.41 -0.08 5.47
C GLY A 61 -9.93 0.13 5.79
N ILE A 62 -9.14 -0.93 5.68
CA ILE A 62 -7.71 -0.93 5.95
C ILE A 62 -6.95 -0.81 4.63
N MET A 63 -6.02 0.15 4.57
CA MET A 63 -5.02 0.23 3.51
C MET A 63 -3.68 -0.27 4.01
N THR A 64 -3.01 -1.07 3.18
CA THR A 64 -1.64 -1.53 3.40
C THR A 64 -0.76 -0.99 2.29
N LEU A 65 0.33 -0.34 2.67
CA LEU A 65 1.32 0.21 1.74
C LEU A 65 2.67 -0.43 2.03
N SER A 66 3.41 -0.79 0.98
CA SER A 66 4.83 -1.07 1.12
C SER A 66 5.64 0.21 1.12
N ARG A 67 6.94 0.09 1.43
CA ARG A 67 7.91 1.11 1.01
C ARG A 67 8.02 1.11 -0.51
N VAL A 68 8.30 2.30 -1.07
CA VAL A 68 8.45 2.49 -2.51
C VAL A 68 9.87 2.16 -2.94
N GLY A 69 9.98 1.32 -3.97
CA GLY A 69 11.23 1.11 -4.70
C GLY A 69 11.36 2.16 -5.80
N PHE A 70 12.52 2.80 -5.90
CA PHE A 70 12.83 3.79 -6.92
C PHE A 70 14.03 3.35 -7.73
N ASN A 71 14.03 3.81 -8.98
CA ASN A 71 15.18 3.72 -9.85
C ASN A 71 16.14 4.91 -9.58
N SER A 72 17.41 4.82 -9.97
CA SER A 72 18.42 5.86 -9.66
C SER A 72 18.07 7.24 -10.24
N GLU A 73 17.39 7.28 -11.39
CA GLU A 73 16.95 8.52 -12.04
C GLU A 73 15.71 9.15 -11.37
N MET A 74 15.10 8.50 -10.37
CA MET A 74 13.87 8.96 -9.68
C MET A 74 12.70 9.24 -10.63
N ASN A 75 12.60 8.47 -11.71
CA ASN A 75 11.56 8.57 -12.74
C ASN A 75 10.71 7.31 -12.88
N GLN A 76 11.05 6.23 -12.19
CA GLN A 76 10.23 5.03 -12.08
C GLN A 76 10.12 4.60 -10.62
N ALA A 77 8.92 4.16 -10.22
CA ALA A 77 8.65 3.70 -8.87
C ALA A 77 7.79 2.42 -8.87
N LEU A 78 8.04 1.54 -7.89
CA LEU A 78 7.23 0.35 -7.63
C LEU A 78 6.70 0.38 -6.20
N VAL A 79 5.41 0.13 -6.03
CA VAL A 79 4.75 0.09 -4.72
C VAL A 79 3.71 -1.02 -4.67
N TYR A 80 3.58 -1.68 -3.51
CA TYR A 80 2.46 -2.56 -3.22
C TYR A 80 1.37 -1.79 -2.48
N VAL A 81 0.13 -2.01 -2.89
CA VAL A 81 -1.07 -1.46 -2.27
C VAL A 81 -2.07 -2.59 -2.02
N GLY A 82 -2.44 -2.79 -0.76
CA GLY A 82 -3.57 -3.61 -0.35
C GLY A 82 -4.72 -2.72 0.12
N ASN A 83 -5.94 -3.05 -0.25
CA ASN A 83 -7.14 -2.45 0.31
C ASN A 83 -8.08 -3.59 0.73
N GLN A 84 -8.53 -3.55 1.99
CA GLN A 84 -9.50 -4.50 2.52
C GLN A 84 -10.58 -3.75 3.30
N LYS A 85 -11.83 -4.12 3.04
CA LYS A 85 -13.01 -3.57 3.72
C LYS A 85 -13.69 -4.61 4.61
N GLU A 86 -13.56 -5.88 4.23
CA GLU A 86 -14.11 -7.03 4.95
C GLU A 86 -13.32 -8.28 4.51
N ILE A 87 -13.58 -9.43 5.13
CA ILE A 87 -12.92 -10.72 4.82
C ILE A 87 -12.97 -11.08 3.33
N LEU A 88 -14.12 -10.85 2.69
CA LEU A 88 -14.40 -11.17 1.28
C LEU A 88 -14.52 -9.90 0.43
N SER A 89 -13.86 -8.82 0.86
CA SER A 89 -13.87 -7.56 0.13
C SER A 89 -12.50 -6.92 0.21
N GLY A 90 -11.63 -7.36 -0.68
CA GLY A 90 -10.30 -6.79 -0.75
C GLY A 90 -9.57 -7.11 -2.04
N ALA A 91 -8.57 -6.30 -2.34
CA ALA A 91 -7.64 -6.56 -3.42
C ALA A 91 -6.24 -6.03 -3.10
N GLY A 92 -5.24 -6.72 -3.64
CA GLY A 92 -3.84 -6.31 -3.58
C GLY A 92 -3.28 -6.09 -4.98
N TYR A 93 -2.43 -5.08 -5.09
CA TYR A 93 -1.81 -4.69 -6.35
C TYR A 93 -0.33 -4.39 -6.14
N TYR A 94 0.50 -4.82 -7.07
CA TYR A 94 1.73 -4.08 -7.38
C TYR A 94 1.39 -2.99 -8.39
N VAL A 95 1.87 -1.77 -8.15
CA VAL A 95 1.65 -0.60 -9.00
C VAL A 95 3.00 -0.06 -9.45
N LEU A 96 3.19 0.00 -10.76
CA LEU A 96 4.35 0.61 -11.39
C LEU A 96 3.98 2.03 -11.79
N LEU A 97 4.77 3.01 -11.35
CA LEU A 97 4.61 4.42 -11.68
C LEU A 97 5.78 4.92 -12.52
N THR A 98 5.49 5.88 -13.39
CA THR A 98 6.48 6.65 -14.14
C THR A 98 6.29 8.14 -13.85
N LYS A 99 7.38 8.90 -13.82
CA LYS A 99 7.33 10.35 -13.61
C LYS A 99 7.38 11.06 -14.96
N MET A 100 6.30 11.74 -15.32
CA MET A 100 6.19 12.54 -16.54
C MET A 100 5.94 14.00 -16.18
N ASN A 101 6.78 14.90 -16.68
CA ASN A 101 6.68 16.35 -16.42
C ASN A 101 6.56 16.70 -14.92
N GLY A 102 7.31 15.98 -14.08
CA GLY A 102 7.31 16.19 -12.63
C GLY A 102 6.21 15.45 -11.86
N VAL A 103 5.24 14.84 -12.55
CA VAL A 103 4.07 14.17 -11.94
C VAL A 103 4.20 12.65 -12.06
N TRP A 104 3.91 11.93 -10.98
CA TRP A 104 3.85 10.47 -10.98
C TRP A 104 2.52 10.00 -11.59
N ILE A 105 2.60 9.07 -12.55
CA ILE A 105 1.46 8.50 -13.26
C ILE A 105 1.56 6.98 -13.16
N ILE A 106 0.42 6.30 -12.97
CA ILE A 106 0.37 4.83 -13.00
C ILE A 106 0.65 4.37 -14.43
N GLN A 107 1.75 3.65 -14.60
CA GLN A 107 2.14 3.05 -15.87
C GLN A 107 1.51 1.66 -16.04
N ASP A 108 1.52 0.84 -15.00
CA ASP A 108 0.98 -0.52 -15.01
C ASP A 108 0.54 -0.93 -13.59
N LYS A 109 -0.37 -1.88 -13.47
CA LYS A 109 -0.73 -2.52 -12.20
C LYS A 109 -1.03 -3.99 -12.39
N VAL A 110 -0.57 -4.80 -11.44
CA VAL A 110 -0.84 -6.24 -11.42
C VAL A 110 -1.58 -6.55 -10.14
N MET A 111 -2.82 -7.04 -10.29
CA MET A 111 -3.56 -7.62 -9.18
C MET A 111 -2.91 -8.95 -8.80
N ILE A 112 -2.66 -9.13 -7.51
CA ILE A 112 -1.94 -10.29 -6.95
C ILE A 112 -2.85 -11.14 -6.08
N TRP A 113 -3.91 -10.55 -5.56
CA TRP A 113 -5.00 -11.27 -4.89
C TRP A 113 -6.28 -10.43 -4.95
N ILE A 114 -7.40 -11.13 -4.88
CA ILE A 114 -8.75 -10.61 -4.70
C ILE A 114 -9.49 -11.57 -3.76
N SER A 115 -10.28 -11.01 -2.84
CA SER A 115 -11.16 -11.74 -1.91
C SER A 115 -12.60 -11.34 -2.20
#